data_AF-A0A3S9VPB0-F1
#
_entry.id   AF-A0A3S9VPB0-F1
#
_cell.length_a   1.000
_cell.length_b   1.000
_cell.length_c   1.000
_cell.angle_alpha   90.00
_cell.angle_beta   90.00
_cell.angle_gamma   90.00
#
_symmetry.space_group_name_H-M   'P 1'
#
loop_
_entity.id
_entity.type
_entity.pdbx_description
1 polymer ?
#
loop_
_entity_poly.entity_id
_entity_poly.type
_entity_poly.pdbx_seq_one_letter_code
_entity_poly.pdbx_strand_id
1 'polypeptide(L)'
;MKRIYYVLSLAALIAVGCGGQKQLLKEAETEVNIPCSGPEYQSSKEYFRANAYALSTDMMMAKKKALAEARAELATAMNATVKRVTDNYGSSYQVGEQEEAKGRFEDMARIVVNEKLTGTRVICEKMMKTPDGKYKAYVAIELAGEEIAKAMDSRIKSDEKLRIDYEYEKFKKVFDEEMANLEKEQK
;
A
#
# COMPACT_ATOMS: atom_id res chain seq x y z
N MET A 1 79.51 35.72 43.52
CA MET A 1 79.69 34.96 44.78
C MET A 1 78.50 34.03 44.98
N LYS A 2 78.79 32.75 45.27
CA LYS A 2 77.95 31.64 45.81
C LYS A 2 76.48 31.98 46.12
N ARG A 3 75.48 31.13 45.79
CA ARG A 3 75.27 29.79 46.37
C ARG A 3 74.28 28.93 45.56
N ILE A 4 74.60 27.65 45.47
CA ILE A 4 73.75 26.48 45.16
C ILE A 4 72.74 26.27 46.29
N TYR A 5 71.50 25.83 46.00
CA TYR A 5 70.77 24.78 46.75
C TYR A 5 69.64 24.16 45.91
N TYR A 6 69.69 22.83 45.76
CA TYR A 6 68.61 21.93 45.33
C TYR A 6 67.62 21.74 46.48
N VAL A 7 66.30 21.79 46.25
CA VAL A 7 65.31 20.97 46.99
C VAL A 7 64.12 20.62 46.09
N LEU A 8 63.77 19.33 46.08
CA LEU A 8 62.58 18.67 45.55
C LEU A 8 61.27 19.43 45.83
N SER A 9 60.33 19.40 44.88
CA SER A 9 59.00 18.78 45.11
C SER A 9 58.04 18.90 43.91
N LEU A 10 57.49 17.74 43.56
CA LEU A 10 56.10 17.47 43.15
C LEU A 10 55.58 17.90 41.77
N ALA A 11 55.32 16.87 40.97
CA ALA A 11 54.48 16.88 39.79
C ALA A 11 53.03 17.26 40.12
N ALA A 12 52.43 18.08 39.24
CA ALA A 12 51.00 18.07 38.97
C ALA A 12 50.79 18.38 37.48
N LEU A 13 50.61 17.32 36.70
CA LEU A 13 50.09 17.36 35.34
C LEU A 13 48.66 17.90 35.39
N ILE A 14 48.46 19.14 34.95
CA ILE A 14 47.12 19.67 34.68
C ILE A 14 46.74 19.14 33.29
N ALA A 15 46.05 17.99 33.26
CA ALA A 15 45.30 17.57 32.09
C ALA A 15 44.15 18.56 31.90
N VAL A 16 44.29 19.43 30.90
CA VAL A 16 43.21 20.29 30.44
C VAL A 16 42.12 19.38 29.88
N GLY A 17 41.07 19.18 30.68
CA GLY A 17 39.85 18.50 30.26
C GLY A 17 39.23 19.25 29.10
N CYS A 18 39.38 18.70 27.89
CA CYS A 18 38.69 19.18 26.70
C CYS A 18 37.21 18.83 26.87
N GLY A 19 36.43 19.84 27.21
CA GLY A 19 34.99 19.74 27.38
C GLY A 19 34.32 19.31 26.08
N GLY A 20 33.36 18.40 26.22
CA GLY A 20 32.09 18.50 25.52
C GLY A 20 32.14 18.50 24.00
N GLN A 21 32.50 17.37 23.41
CA GLN A 21 31.93 17.01 22.11
C GLN A 21 31.25 15.65 22.28
N LYS A 22 29.99 15.68 22.75
CA LYS A 22 29.07 14.57 22.50
C LYS A 22 29.11 14.36 20.99
N GLN A 23 29.76 13.29 20.57
CA GLN A 23 29.67 12.79 19.21
C GLN A 23 28.18 12.74 18.88
N LEU A 24 27.75 13.62 17.98
CA LEU A 24 26.51 13.45 17.23
C LEU A 24 26.76 12.22 16.37
N LEU A 25 26.63 11.04 16.98
CA LEU A 25 26.49 9.79 16.24
C LEU A 25 25.23 9.97 15.41
N LYS A 26 25.40 10.17 14.11
CA LYS A 26 24.35 9.96 13.13
C LYS A 26 23.74 8.61 13.48
N GLU A 27 22.48 8.57 13.90
CA GLU A 27 21.80 7.29 14.12
C GLU A 27 21.95 6.50 12.82
N ALA A 28 22.65 5.36 12.90
CA ALA A 28 22.78 4.47 11.78
C ALA A 28 21.37 4.04 11.34
N GLU A 29 21.13 3.97 10.03
CA GLU A 29 19.86 3.50 9.50
C GLU A 29 19.58 2.11 10.07
N THR A 30 18.47 1.97 10.78
CA THR A 30 18.03 0.70 11.34
C THR A 30 16.88 0.16 10.49
N GLU A 31 16.99 -1.09 10.08
CA GLU A 31 15.93 -1.76 9.35
C GLU A 31 14.68 -1.89 10.24
N VAL A 32 13.53 -1.46 9.73
CA VAL A 32 12.25 -1.54 10.44
C VAL A 32 11.41 -2.65 9.83
N ASN A 33 11.16 -3.71 10.59
CA ASN A 33 10.19 -4.72 10.20
C ASN A 33 8.77 -4.14 10.28
N ILE A 34 8.06 -4.11 9.15
CA ILE A 34 6.69 -3.60 9.05
C ILE A 34 5.71 -4.80 9.08
N PRO A 35 4.89 -4.94 10.14
CA PRO A 35 3.85 -5.96 10.17
C PRO A 35 2.87 -5.88 9.00
N CYS A 36 2.36 -7.04 8.58
CA CYS A 36 1.40 -7.13 7.47
C CYS A 36 1.94 -6.51 6.16
N SER A 37 3.26 -6.50 5.98
CA SER A 37 3.95 -6.07 4.78
C SER A 37 4.93 -7.14 4.33
N GLY A 38 5.21 -7.18 3.04
CA GLY A 38 6.01 -8.23 2.40
C GLY A 38 5.31 -8.83 1.18
N PRO A 39 6.01 -9.67 0.41
CA PRO A 39 5.50 -10.29 -0.82
C PRO A 39 4.20 -11.08 -0.62
N GLU A 40 3.96 -11.64 0.57
CA GLU A 40 2.75 -12.39 0.88
C GLU A 40 1.49 -11.51 0.99
N TYR A 41 1.65 -10.19 1.19
CA TYR A 41 0.55 -9.22 1.27
C TYR A 41 0.40 -8.38 0.00
N GLN A 42 1.23 -8.63 -1.03
CA GLN A 42 1.09 -8.03 -2.34
C GLN A 42 -0.01 -8.71 -3.15
N SER A 43 -0.55 -7.98 -4.13
CA SER A 43 -1.55 -8.51 -5.06
C SER A 43 -0.96 -9.66 -5.86
N SER A 44 -1.81 -10.64 -6.17
CA SER A 44 -1.49 -11.74 -7.07
C SER A 44 -2.40 -11.71 -8.28
N LYS A 45 -2.16 -12.58 -9.26
CA LYS A 45 -3.08 -12.82 -10.37
C LYS A 45 -4.55 -13.12 -9.95
N GLU A 46 -4.78 -13.55 -8.71
CA GLU A 46 -6.10 -13.97 -8.21
C GLU A 46 -6.73 -12.96 -7.23
N TYR A 47 -5.90 -12.24 -6.48
CA TYR A 47 -6.36 -11.36 -5.40
C TYR A 47 -5.76 -9.98 -5.51
N PHE A 48 -6.62 -8.96 -5.47
CA PHE A 48 -6.18 -7.62 -5.12
C PHE A 48 -5.86 -7.60 -3.64
N ARG A 49 -4.73 -7.01 -3.26
CA ARG A 49 -4.32 -6.82 -1.88
C ARG A 49 -3.79 -5.43 -1.64
N ALA A 50 -4.04 -4.94 -0.43
CA ALA A 50 -3.50 -3.69 0.07
C ALA A 50 -3.28 -3.80 1.56
N ASN A 51 -2.31 -3.07 2.07
CA ASN A 51 -1.94 -3.07 3.47
C ASN A 51 -1.73 -1.65 3.96
N ALA A 52 -2.25 -1.36 5.16
CA ALA A 52 -2.10 -0.04 5.73
C ALA A 52 -1.95 -0.13 7.24
N TYR A 53 -1.57 0.99 7.84
CA TYR A 53 -1.52 1.13 9.28
C TYR A 53 -2.06 2.47 9.73
N ALA A 54 -2.51 2.54 10.98
CA ALA A 54 -2.95 3.79 11.57
C ALA A 54 -2.68 3.84 13.07
N LEU A 55 -2.45 5.06 13.56
CA LEU A 55 -2.21 5.35 14.97
C LEU A 55 -3.44 6.03 15.59
N SER A 56 -3.80 5.64 16.82
CA SER A 56 -4.82 6.30 17.62
C SER A 56 -4.59 6.08 19.11
N THR A 57 -5.14 6.96 19.95
CA THR A 57 -5.23 6.74 21.40
C THR A 57 -6.26 5.68 21.76
N ASP A 58 -7.19 5.37 20.85
CA ASP A 58 -8.20 4.32 21.00
C ASP A 58 -7.93 3.14 20.05
N MET A 59 -7.92 1.93 20.58
CA MET A 59 -7.57 0.71 19.84
C MET A 59 -8.53 0.44 18.66
N MET A 60 -9.84 0.64 18.88
CA MET A 60 -10.85 0.40 17.86
C MET A 60 -10.74 1.44 16.74
N MET A 61 -10.45 2.69 17.10
CA MET A 61 -10.22 3.76 16.14
C MET A 61 -8.95 3.56 15.32
N ALA A 62 -7.86 3.07 15.93
CA ALA A 62 -6.65 2.70 15.19
C ALA A 62 -6.99 1.66 14.10
N LYS A 63 -7.72 0.59 14.48
CA LYS A 63 -8.16 -0.45 13.55
C LYS A 63 -9.06 0.09 12.44
N LYS A 64 -10.08 0.88 12.78
CA LYS A 64 -11.01 1.46 11.80
C LYS A 64 -10.29 2.34 10.78
N LYS A 65 -9.33 3.15 11.22
CA LYS A 65 -8.52 3.99 10.34
C LYS A 65 -7.63 3.16 9.42
N ALA A 66 -6.94 2.15 9.96
CA ALA A 66 -6.09 1.27 9.16
C ALA A 66 -6.89 0.52 8.09
N LEU A 67 -8.08 0.00 8.43
CA LEU A 67 -8.98 -0.64 7.46
C LEU A 67 -9.52 0.33 6.40
N ALA A 68 -9.80 1.58 6.77
CA ALA A 68 -10.25 2.59 5.82
C ALA A 68 -9.15 2.92 4.81
N GLU A 69 -7.92 3.08 5.29
CA GLU A 69 -6.75 3.36 4.43
C GLU A 69 -6.45 2.19 3.50
N ALA A 70 -6.41 0.96 4.02
CA ALA A 70 -6.19 -0.23 3.20
C ALA A 70 -7.27 -0.39 2.11
N ARG A 71 -8.53 -0.05 2.41
CA ARG A 71 -9.62 -0.06 1.41
C ARG A 71 -9.44 1.02 0.35
N ALA A 72 -8.96 2.21 0.72
CA ALA A 72 -8.70 3.29 -0.22
C ALA A 72 -7.56 2.94 -1.19
N GLU A 73 -6.48 2.35 -0.67
CA GLU A 73 -5.37 1.84 -1.49
C GLU A 73 -5.84 0.70 -2.41
N LEU A 74 -6.62 -0.25 -1.87
CA LEU A 74 -7.20 -1.33 -2.66
C LEU A 74 -8.07 -0.78 -3.80
N ALA A 75 -8.95 0.18 -3.51
CA ALA A 75 -9.80 0.84 -4.50
C ALA A 75 -8.97 1.50 -5.61
N THR A 76 -7.87 2.15 -5.24
CA THR A 76 -6.95 2.79 -6.19
C THR A 76 -6.34 1.75 -7.13
N ALA A 77 -5.82 0.65 -6.59
CA ALA A 77 -5.23 -0.43 -7.37
C ALA A 77 -6.26 -1.09 -8.31
N MET A 78 -7.48 -1.33 -7.81
CA MET A 78 -8.56 -1.91 -8.60
C MET A 78 -9.00 -0.98 -9.74
N ASN A 79 -9.23 0.31 -9.45
CA ASN A 79 -9.61 1.29 -10.47
C ASN A 79 -8.54 1.41 -11.57
N ALA A 80 -7.26 1.45 -11.19
CA ALA A 80 -6.16 1.47 -12.15
C ALA A 80 -6.16 0.20 -13.02
N THR A 81 -6.37 -0.96 -12.41
CA THR A 81 -6.39 -2.24 -13.13
C THR A 81 -7.58 -2.33 -14.08
N VAL A 82 -8.80 -2.03 -13.62
CA VAL A 82 -9.99 -2.03 -14.47
C VAL A 82 -9.91 -0.97 -15.58
N LYS A 83 -9.24 0.16 -15.33
CA LYS A 83 -8.93 1.13 -16.37
C LYS A 83 -8.05 0.53 -17.46
N ARG A 84 -6.94 -0.15 -17.10
CA ARG A 84 -6.10 -0.84 -18.10
C ARG A 84 -6.87 -1.91 -18.86
N VAL A 85 -7.73 -2.68 -18.18
CA VAL A 85 -8.63 -3.64 -18.83
C VAL A 85 -9.54 -2.94 -19.83
N THR A 86 -10.12 -1.80 -19.47
CA THR A 86 -10.99 -1.00 -20.34
C THR A 86 -10.22 -0.44 -21.54
N ASP A 87 -9.00 0.02 -21.33
CA ASP A 87 -8.16 0.56 -22.40
C ASP A 87 -7.75 -0.52 -23.40
N ASN A 88 -7.41 -1.72 -22.91
CA ASN A 88 -6.99 -2.85 -23.73
C ASN A 88 -8.19 -3.56 -24.40
N TYR A 89 -9.30 -3.74 -23.68
CA TYR A 89 -10.54 -4.31 -24.20
C TYR A 89 -11.24 -3.36 -25.16
N GLY A 90 -11.32 -2.07 -24.84
CA GLY A 90 -12.01 -1.06 -25.65
C GLY A 90 -11.44 -0.90 -27.07
N SER A 91 -10.23 -1.39 -27.34
CA SER A 91 -9.69 -1.48 -28.71
C SER A 91 -10.50 -2.38 -29.65
N SER A 92 -11.39 -3.23 -29.11
CA SER A 92 -12.29 -4.08 -29.89
C SER A 92 -13.52 -3.35 -30.44
N TYR A 93 -13.86 -2.15 -29.93
CA TYR A 93 -15.02 -1.38 -30.38
C TYR A 93 -14.69 -0.54 -31.62
N GLN A 94 -15.73 -0.18 -32.39
CA GLN A 94 -15.57 0.68 -33.56
C GLN A 94 -14.99 2.05 -33.18
N VAL A 95 -14.13 2.60 -34.04
CA VAL A 95 -13.35 3.84 -33.78
C VAL A 95 -14.24 5.03 -33.38
N GLY A 96 -15.49 5.09 -33.86
CA GLY A 96 -16.44 6.16 -33.51
C GLY A 96 -17.16 5.99 -32.16
N GLU A 97 -17.14 4.80 -31.57
CA GLU A 97 -17.86 4.46 -30.32
C GLU A 97 -16.91 4.20 -29.14
N GLN A 98 -15.60 4.15 -29.41
CA GLN A 98 -14.59 3.74 -28.45
C GLN A 98 -14.54 4.64 -27.21
N GLU A 99 -14.57 5.96 -27.38
CA GLU A 99 -14.49 6.90 -26.24
C GLU A 99 -15.74 6.80 -25.35
N GLU A 100 -16.93 6.72 -25.95
CA GLU A 100 -18.18 6.55 -25.20
C GLU A 100 -18.18 5.22 -24.44
N ALA A 101 -17.77 4.13 -25.11
CA ALA A 101 -17.69 2.81 -24.48
C ALA A 101 -16.72 2.83 -23.30
N LYS A 102 -15.51 3.39 -23.48
CA LYS A 102 -14.50 3.52 -22.41
C LYS A 102 -15.03 4.32 -21.22
N GLY A 103 -15.65 5.47 -21.46
CA GLY A 103 -16.24 6.27 -20.38
C GLY A 103 -17.28 5.49 -19.57
N ARG A 104 -18.16 4.74 -20.25
CA ARG A 104 -19.17 3.90 -19.61
C ARG A 104 -18.56 2.75 -18.80
N PHE A 105 -17.51 2.10 -19.31
CA PHE A 105 -16.76 1.08 -18.57
C PHE A 105 -16.09 1.66 -17.32
N GLU A 106 -15.45 2.82 -17.42
CA GLU A 106 -14.78 3.48 -16.29
C GLU A 106 -15.79 3.88 -15.19
N ASP A 107 -16.97 4.39 -15.57
CA ASP A 107 -18.01 4.74 -14.60
C ASP A 107 -18.56 3.50 -13.89
N MET A 108 -18.80 2.40 -14.62
CA MET A 108 -19.18 1.13 -14.01
C MET A 108 -18.10 0.57 -13.10
N ALA A 109 -16.81 0.69 -13.49
CA ALA A 109 -15.69 0.25 -12.67
C ALA A 109 -15.70 0.92 -11.30
N ARG A 110 -15.87 2.25 -11.26
CA ARG A 110 -15.95 3.00 -10.00
C ARG A 110 -17.09 2.51 -9.12
N ILE A 111 -18.25 2.23 -9.70
CA ILE A 111 -19.41 1.73 -8.96
C ILE A 111 -19.12 0.32 -8.40
N VAL A 112 -18.64 -0.61 -9.24
CA VAL A 112 -18.32 -1.99 -8.83
C VAL A 112 -17.28 -2.01 -7.73
N VAL A 113 -16.19 -1.25 -7.89
CA VAL A 113 -15.13 -1.15 -6.89
C VAL A 113 -15.72 -0.69 -5.56
N ASN A 114 -16.46 0.41 -5.54
CA ASN A 114 -17.05 0.95 -4.32
C ASN A 114 -18.01 -0.02 -3.62
N GLU A 115 -18.85 -0.74 -4.38
CA GLU A 115 -19.76 -1.75 -3.83
C GLU A 115 -18.99 -2.92 -3.19
N LYS A 116 -17.91 -3.36 -3.84
CA LYS A 116 -17.16 -4.56 -3.45
C LYS A 116 -16.15 -4.31 -2.34
N LEU A 117 -15.76 -3.07 -2.04
CA LEU A 117 -14.88 -2.75 -0.89
C LEU A 117 -15.43 -3.25 0.46
N THR A 118 -16.75 -3.39 0.57
CA THR A 118 -17.41 -3.95 1.76
C THR A 118 -17.14 -5.45 1.95
N GLY A 119 -16.89 -6.18 0.86
CA GLY A 119 -16.60 -7.63 0.85
C GLY A 119 -15.14 -8.00 1.08
N THR A 120 -14.30 -7.03 1.46
CA THR A 120 -12.86 -7.26 1.70
C THR A 120 -12.62 -8.19 2.89
N ARG A 121 -11.72 -9.16 2.73
CA ARG A 121 -11.28 -10.07 3.78
C ARG A 121 -9.99 -9.56 4.42
N VAL A 122 -9.91 -9.56 5.74
CA VAL A 122 -8.67 -9.26 6.46
C VAL A 122 -7.79 -10.52 6.49
N ILE A 123 -6.57 -10.42 5.98
CA ILE A 123 -5.60 -11.54 5.94
C ILE A 123 -4.47 -11.39 6.95
N CYS A 124 -4.24 -10.17 7.44
CA CYS A 124 -3.34 -9.91 8.55
C CYS A 124 -3.87 -8.74 9.36
N GLU A 125 -3.79 -8.87 10.68
CA GLU A 125 -4.09 -7.80 11.63
C GLU A 125 -3.08 -7.89 12.77
N LYS A 126 -2.34 -6.81 13.03
CA LYS A 126 -1.49 -6.69 14.22
C LYS A 126 -1.77 -5.37 14.92
N MET A 127 -1.85 -5.43 16.24
CA MET A 127 -2.01 -4.27 17.11
C MET A 127 -0.75 -4.10 17.95
N MET A 128 -0.15 -2.92 17.89
CA MET A 128 1.03 -2.57 18.66
C MET A 128 0.70 -1.42 19.62
N LYS A 129 1.26 -1.44 20.82
CA LYS A 129 1.20 -0.30 21.74
C LYS A 129 2.53 0.45 21.68
N THR A 130 2.48 1.75 21.44
CA THR A 130 3.67 2.60 21.38
C THR A 130 4.15 2.96 22.80
N PRO A 131 5.41 3.39 22.96
CA PRO A 131 5.93 3.83 24.27
C PRO A 131 5.14 4.99 24.89
N ASP A 132 4.55 5.87 24.07
CA ASP A 132 3.66 6.96 24.50
C ASP A 132 2.21 6.52 24.74
N GLY A 133 1.94 5.21 24.74
CA GLY A 133 0.67 4.62 25.15
C GLY A 133 -0.42 4.59 24.08
N LYS A 134 -0.14 5.03 22.84
CA LYS A 134 -1.06 4.94 21.70
C LYS A 134 -1.07 3.53 21.10
N TYR A 135 -2.07 3.26 20.28
CA TYR A 135 -2.26 2.03 19.55
C TYR A 135 -1.98 2.24 18.07
N LYS A 136 -1.12 1.40 17.50
CA LYS A 136 -0.80 1.33 16.08
C LYS A 136 -1.33 0.02 15.52
N ALA A 137 -2.36 0.10 14.68
CA ALA A 137 -2.93 -1.06 13.99
C ALA A 137 -2.28 -1.20 12.61
N TYR A 138 -1.91 -2.42 12.24
CA TYR A 138 -1.47 -2.82 10.91
C TYR A 138 -2.48 -3.82 10.37
N VAL A 139 -2.91 -3.63 9.13
CA VAL A 139 -3.85 -4.54 8.47
C VAL A 139 -3.39 -4.82 7.05
N ALA A 140 -3.65 -6.02 6.58
CA ALA A 140 -3.67 -6.34 5.16
C ALA A 140 -5.02 -6.95 4.81
N ILE A 141 -5.59 -6.50 3.69
CA ILE A 141 -6.88 -6.95 3.19
C ILE A 141 -6.74 -7.49 1.78
N GLU A 142 -7.66 -8.35 1.40
CA GLU A 142 -7.75 -8.86 0.05
C GLU A 142 -9.19 -8.91 -0.47
N LEU A 143 -9.29 -8.93 -1.79
CA LEU A 143 -10.53 -9.11 -2.53
C LEU A 143 -10.24 -9.91 -3.80
N ALA A 144 -11.05 -10.94 -4.06
CA ALA A 144 -10.86 -11.79 -5.22
C ALA A 144 -11.11 -11.02 -6.51
N GLY A 145 -10.17 -11.08 -7.47
CA GLY A 145 -10.31 -10.44 -8.77
C GLY A 145 -11.53 -10.97 -9.55
N GLU A 146 -11.86 -12.25 -9.37
CA GLU A 146 -13.04 -12.89 -9.96
C GLU A 146 -14.35 -12.22 -9.54
N GLU A 147 -14.46 -11.75 -8.28
CA GLU A 147 -15.66 -11.04 -7.81
C GLU A 147 -15.86 -9.71 -8.56
N ILE A 148 -14.75 -9.06 -8.94
CA ILE A 148 -14.77 -7.83 -9.71
C ILE A 148 -15.13 -8.13 -11.16
N ALA A 149 -14.49 -9.12 -11.78
CA ALA A 149 -14.79 -9.51 -13.15
C ALA A 149 -16.27 -9.90 -13.32
N LYS A 150 -16.85 -10.66 -12.38
CA LYS A 150 -18.28 -11.04 -12.40
C LYS A 150 -19.22 -9.86 -12.17
N ALA A 151 -18.87 -8.94 -11.27
CA ALA A 151 -19.68 -7.75 -11.02
C ALA A 151 -19.66 -6.79 -12.20
N MET A 152 -18.50 -6.65 -12.87
CA MET A 152 -18.38 -5.92 -14.13
C MET A 152 -19.23 -6.57 -15.22
N ASP A 153 -19.09 -7.88 -15.45
CA ASP A 153 -19.89 -8.64 -16.43
C ASP A 153 -21.39 -8.41 -16.28
N SER A 154 -21.87 -8.50 -15.04
CA SER A 154 -23.30 -8.30 -14.72
C SER A 154 -23.77 -6.89 -15.09
N ARG A 155 -22.97 -5.86 -14.81
CA ARG A 155 -23.32 -4.47 -15.15
C ARG A 155 -23.21 -4.18 -16.64
N ILE A 156 -22.18 -4.69 -17.30
CA ILE A 156 -21.99 -4.52 -18.75
C ILE A 156 -23.16 -5.14 -19.51
N LYS A 157 -23.61 -6.35 -19.13
CA LYS A 157 -24.77 -7.01 -19.73
C LYS A 157 -26.08 -6.26 -19.51
N SER A 158 -26.18 -5.50 -18.42
CA SER A 158 -27.34 -4.64 -18.14
C SER A 158 -27.32 -3.32 -18.91
N ASP A 159 -26.19 -2.98 -19.54
CA ASP A 159 -26.05 -1.74 -20.28
C ASP A 159 -26.49 -1.87 -21.74
N GLU A 160 -27.36 -0.97 -22.21
CA GLU A 160 -27.96 -1.09 -23.53
C GLU A 160 -26.96 -1.02 -24.69
N LYS A 161 -25.89 -0.23 -24.55
CA LYS A 161 -24.89 -0.03 -25.59
C LYS A 161 -23.77 -1.05 -25.49
N LEU A 162 -23.18 -1.19 -24.30
CA LEU A 162 -21.99 -2.04 -24.16
C LEU A 162 -22.27 -3.51 -24.41
N ARG A 163 -23.47 -4.00 -24.05
CA ARG A 163 -23.84 -5.41 -24.20
C ARG A 163 -23.82 -5.94 -25.63
N ILE A 164 -23.91 -5.07 -26.65
CA ILE A 164 -24.07 -5.47 -28.06
C ILE A 164 -22.81 -6.20 -28.54
N ASP A 165 -21.65 -5.61 -28.29
CA ASP A 165 -20.34 -6.13 -28.71
C ASP A 165 -19.55 -6.75 -27.54
N TYR A 166 -20.22 -7.02 -26.42
CA TYR A 166 -19.57 -7.54 -25.23
C TYR A 166 -19.36 -9.05 -25.29
N GLU A 167 -18.10 -9.47 -25.19
CA GLU A 167 -17.70 -10.87 -25.11
C GLU A 167 -17.01 -11.14 -23.77
N TYR A 168 -17.72 -11.85 -22.87
CA TYR A 168 -17.22 -12.14 -21.52
C TYR A 168 -15.85 -12.82 -21.52
N GLU A 169 -15.65 -13.83 -22.37
CA GLU A 169 -14.38 -14.57 -22.42
C GLU A 169 -13.19 -13.68 -22.83
N LYS A 170 -13.40 -12.74 -23.77
CA LYS A 170 -12.37 -11.78 -24.16
C LYS A 170 -12.10 -10.79 -23.04
N PHE A 171 -13.14 -10.25 -22.42
CA PHE A 171 -13.01 -9.35 -21.27
C PHE A 171 -12.28 -10.02 -20.11
N LYS A 172 -12.68 -11.25 -19.77
CA LYS A 172 -12.08 -12.03 -18.68
C LYS A 172 -10.61 -12.34 -18.95
N LYS A 173 -10.27 -12.69 -20.19
CA LYS A 173 -8.88 -12.88 -20.59
C LYS A 173 -8.04 -11.62 -20.38
N VAL A 174 -8.51 -10.47 -20.87
CA VAL A 174 -7.81 -9.19 -20.68
C VAL A 174 -7.71 -8.85 -19.19
N PHE A 175 -8.77 -9.09 -18.42
CA PHE A 175 -8.76 -8.90 -16.98
C PHE A 175 -7.67 -9.73 -16.28
N ASP A 176 -7.58 -11.02 -16.60
CA ASP A 176 -6.58 -11.91 -16.01
C ASP A 176 -5.15 -11.54 -16.43
N GLU A 177 -4.96 -11.08 -17.66
CA GLU A 177 -3.68 -10.54 -18.14
C GLU A 177 -3.27 -9.30 -17.33
N GLU A 178 -4.20 -8.37 -17.09
CA GLU A 178 -3.92 -7.18 -16.28
C GLU A 178 -3.68 -7.47 -14.80
N MET A 179 -4.33 -8.51 -14.26
CA MET A 179 -4.03 -9.01 -12.91
C MET A 179 -2.64 -9.63 -12.82
N ALA A 180 -2.25 -10.41 -13.83
CA ALA A 180 -0.90 -10.97 -13.92
C ALA A 180 0.17 -9.88 -14.10
N ASN A 181 -0.15 -8.78 -14.80
CA ASN A 181 0.74 -7.63 -14.92
C ASN A 181 0.88 -6.90 -13.58
N LEU A 182 -0.22 -6.67 -12.86
CA LEU A 182 -0.20 -6.09 -11.52
C LEU A 182 0.70 -6.87 -10.56
N GLU A 183 0.63 -8.21 -10.56
CA GLU A 183 1.49 -9.04 -9.74
C GLU A 183 2.98 -8.86 -10.09
N LYS A 184 3.32 -8.71 -11.37
CA LYS A 184 4.71 -8.52 -11.81
C LYS A 184 5.24 -7.14 -11.45
N GLU A 185 4.40 -6.10 -11.50
CA GLU A 185 4.79 -4.72 -11.15
C GLU A 185 5.12 -4.54 -9.66
N GLN A 186 4.60 -5.42 -8.80
CA GLN A 186 4.83 -5.36 -7.35
C GLN A 186 6.05 -6.18 -6.88
N LYS A 187 6.65 -7.00 -7.76
CA LYS A 187 7.85 -7.81 -7.49
C LYS A 187 9.12 -7.07 -7.91
#